data_AF-A0A7N4P679-F1
#
_entry.id   AF-A0A7N4P679-F1
#
_cell.length_a   1.000
_cell.length_b   1.000
_cell.length_c   1.000
_cell.angle_alpha   90.00
_cell.angle_beta   90.00
_cell.angle_gamma   90.00
#
_symmetry.space_group_name_H-M   'P 1'
#
loop_
_entity.id
_entity.type
_entity.pdbx_description
1 polymer ?
#
loop_
_entity_poly.entity_id
_entity_poly.type
_entity_poly.pdbx_seq_one_letter_code
_entity_poly.pdbx_strand_id
1 'polypeptide(L)'
;MYTKRSPLKGSLLLLLLMLNLLLSRSVESLPICPSGAVNCQVSLSDLFDRAVMLSHYIHSLSSEMFNEFDERYAQGRGFITKAINSCHTSSLSTPEDKEQAQQIHVHPGERENEVYSAWSGLPSLQMADEDARLFAFYNLLHCLRRDSHKIDNYLKLLKCRLIHDSNC
;
A
#
# COMPACT_ATOMS: atom_id res chain seq x y z
N MET A 1 5.47 -13.67 41.75
CA MET A 1 6.08 -14.19 40.50
C MET A 1 5.50 -13.41 39.35
N TYR A 2 6.27 -12.49 38.76
CA TYR A 2 5.86 -11.75 37.57
C TYR A 2 6.02 -12.64 36.34
N THR A 3 4.92 -12.96 35.67
CA THR A 3 4.91 -13.69 34.39
C THR A 3 5.37 -12.74 33.28
N LYS A 4 6.61 -12.95 32.82
CA LYS A 4 7.20 -12.25 31.67
C LYS A 4 6.47 -12.70 30.40
N ARG A 5 5.61 -11.86 29.84
CA ARG A 5 4.92 -12.11 28.57
C ARG A 5 5.97 -12.14 27.45
N SER A 6 6.04 -13.25 26.72
CA SER A 6 7.10 -13.53 25.75
C SER A 6 7.05 -12.59 24.52
N PRO A 7 8.19 -12.05 24.04
CA PRO A 7 8.27 -11.16 22.88
C PRO A 7 8.21 -11.90 21.53
N LEU A 8 8.07 -13.23 21.57
CA LEU A 8 8.22 -14.14 20.43
C LEU A 8 7.13 -13.97 19.35
N LYS A 9 5.94 -13.45 19.69
CA LYS A 9 4.83 -13.31 18.72
C LYS A 9 5.01 -12.14 17.74
N GLY A 10 5.58 -11.02 18.18
CA GLY A 10 5.83 -9.86 17.30
C GLY A 10 6.99 -10.10 16.33
N SER A 11 8.01 -10.82 16.78
CA SER A 11 9.14 -11.24 15.94
C SER A 11 8.71 -12.17 14.80
N LEU A 12 7.77 -13.08 15.08
CA LEU A 12 7.24 -13.99 14.07
C LEU A 12 6.46 -13.26 12.96
N LEU A 13 5.63 -12.27 13.30
CA LEU A 13 4.87 -11.50 12.31
C LEU A 13 5.80 -10.69 11.39
N LEU A 14 6.84 -10.08 11.96
CA LEU A 14 7.85 -9.36 11.19
C LEU A 14 8.64 -10.31 10.28
N LEU A 15 9.00 -11.50 10.78
CA LEU A 15 9.62 -12.55 9.98
C LEU A 15 8.72 -12.99 8.83
N LEU A 16 7.42 -13.17 9.07
CA LEU A 16 6.45 -13.56 8.04
C LEU A 16 6.29 -12.47 6.97
N LEU A 17 6.26 -11.19 7.36
CA LEU A 17 6.22 -10.08 6.41
C LEU A 17 7.48 -10.03 5.54
N MET A 18 8.67 -10.13 6.15
CA MET A 18 9.94 -10.15 5.44
C MET A 18 10.09 -11.38 4.54
N LEU A 19 9.59 -12.54 4.97
CA LEU A 19 9.60 -13.78 4.20
C LEU A 19 8.69 -13.68 2.97
N ASN A 20 7.51 -13.04 3.09
CA ASN A 20 6.63 -12.75 1.93
C ASN A 20 7.30 -11.81 0.91
N LEU A 21 8.02 -10.77 1.38
CA LEU A 21 8.81 -9.86 0.54
C LEU A 21 9.99 -10.57 -0.19
N LEU A 22 10.51 -11.66 0.38
CA LEU A 22 11.59 -12.47 -0.21
C LEU A 22 11.05 -13.53 -1.19
N LEU A 23 9.88 -14.11 -0.89
CA LEU A 23 9.22 -15.15 -1.69
C LEU A 23 8.65 -14.61 -3.02
N SER A 24 8.40 -13.31 -3.13
CA SER A 24 7.91 -12.68 -4.37
C SER A 24 8.93 -12.65 -5.51
N ARG A 25 10.18 -13.06 -5.29
CA ARG A 25 11.24 -13.05 -6.31
C ARG A 25 11.15 -14.16 -7.37
N SER A 26 10.24 -15.14 -7.22
CA SER A 26 10.20 -16.31 -8.12
C SER A 26 8.80 -16.85 -8.42
N VAL A 27 7.81 -15.98 -8.62
CA VAL A 27 6.46 -16.40 -9.08
C VAL A 27 6.32 -16.11 -10.57
N GLU A 28 6.53 -17.12 -11.43
CA GLU A 28 6.11 -17.04 -12.84
C GLU A 28 4.59 -17.16 -12.91
N SER A 29 3.90 -16.04 -13.14
CA SER A 29 2.46 -16.06 -13.38
C SER A 29 2.18 -16.49 -14.82
N LEU A 30 1.68 -17.72 -15.02
CA LEU A 30 1.03 -18.06 -16.29
C LEU A 30 -0.29 -17.27 -16.40
N PRO A 31 -0.60 -16.67 -17.57
CA PRO A 31 -1.90 -16.04 -17.77
C PRO A 31 -3.00 -17.10 -17.69
N ILE A 32 -3.89 -16.99 -16.70
CA ILE A 32 -5.13 -17.76 -16.66
C ILE A 32 -6.09 -17.10 -17.64
N CYS A 33 -6.13 -17.61 -18.87
CA CYS A 33 -7.04 -17.09 -19.89
C CYS A 33 -8.46 -17.63 -19.63
N PRO A 34 -9.50 -16.77 -19.67
CA PRO A 34 -10.86 -17.25 -19.75
C PRO A 34 -10.97 -18.19 -20.96
N SER A 35 -11.57 -19.36 -20.76
CA SER A 35 -11.96 -20.28 -21.84
C SER A 35 -10.85 -21.02 -22.61
N GLY A 36 -9.60 -21.03 -22.14
CA GLY A 36 -8.54 -21.88 -22.73
C GLY A 36 -8.05 -21.46 -24.12
N ALA A 37 -8.21 -20.20 -24.50
CA ALA A 37 -7.77 -19.67 -25.79
C ALA A 37 -6.23 -19.57 -25.90
N VAL A 38 -5.70 -19.93 -27.07
CA VAL A 38 -4.25 -19.96 -27.37
C VAL A 38 -3.66 -18.55 -27.51
N ASN A 39 -4.47 -17.54 -27.85
CA ASN A 39 -4.09 -16.13 -27.90
C ASN A 39 -4.85 -15.35 -26.83
N CYS A 40 -4.19 -15.10 -25.70
CA CYS A 40 -4.75 -14.38 -24.57
C CYS A 40 -4.74 -12.87 -24.85
N GLN A 41 -5.77 -12.35 -25.51
CA GLN A 41 -5.94 -10.91 -25.63
C GLN A 41 -6.80 -10.42 -24.47
N VAL A 42 -6.16 -9.85 -23.45
CA VAL A 42 -6.85 -9.21 -22.33
C VAL A 42 -7.22 -7.78 -22.74
N SER A 43 -8.47 -7.37 -22.54
CA SER A 43 -8.87 -5.99 -22.84
C SER A 43 -8.30 -5.02 -21.81
N LEU A 44 -8.12 -3.76 -22.19
CA LEU A 44 -7.70 -2.71 -21.24
C LEU A 44 -8.72 -2.57 -20.10
N SER A 45 -10.01 -2.77 -20.38
CA SER A 45 -11.07 -2.78 -19.37
C SER A 45 -10.87 -3.90 -18.35
N ASP A 46 -10.63 -5.13 -18.79
CA ASP A 46 -10.41 -6.28 -17.89
C ASP A 46 -9.17 -6.08 -17.00
N LEU A 47 -8.11 -5.46 -17.55
CA LEU A 47 -6.93 -5.09 -16.78
C LEU A 47 -7.26 -4.07 -15.69
N PHE A 48 -8.01 -3.03 -16.02
CA PHE A 48 -8.45 -2.04 -15.04
C PHE A 48 -9.41 -2.63 -14.01
N ASP A 49 -10.33 -3.50 -14.39
CA ASP A 49 -11.23 -4.20 -13.47
C ASP A 49 -10.45 -5.00 -12.44
N ARG A 50 -9.44 -5.76 -12.90
CA ARG A 50 -8.57 -6.52 -12.01
C ARG A 50 -7.71 -5.62 -11.13
N ALA A 51 -7.15 -4.55 -11.69
CA ALA A 51 -6.31 -3.60 -10.95
C ALA A 51 -7.11 -2.88 -9.85
N VAL A 52 -8.31 -2.38 -10.16
CA VAL A 52 -9.20 -1.71 -9.20
C VAL A 52 -9.67 -2.69 -8.11
N MET A 53 -10.00 -3.93 -8.48
CA MET A 53 -10.40 -4.94 -7.50
C MET A 53 -9.26 -5.25 -6.52
N LEU A 54 -8.03 -5.42 -7.03
CA LEU A 54 -6.85 -5.67 -6.20
C LEU A 54 -6.48 -4.45 -5.34
N SER A 55 -6.53 -3.23 -5.87
CA SER A 55 -6.22 -2.02 -5.10
C SER A 55 -7.21 -1.82 -3.97
N HIS A 56 -8.50 -2.03 -4.23
CA HIS A 56 -9.54 -1.96 -3.21
C HIS A 56 -9.30 -3.00 -2.10
N TYR A 57 -8.96 -4.23 -2.48
CA TYR A 57 -8.65 -5.29 -1.51
C TYR A 57 -7.41 -4.96 -0.66
N ILE A 58 -6.33 -4.47 -1.27
CA ILE A 58 -5.12 -4.03 -0.57
C ILE A 58 -5.44 -2.89 0.41
N HIS A 59 -6.24 -1.92 0.01
CA HIS A 59 -6.68 -0.82 0.88
C HIS A 59 -7.52 -1.32 2.06
N SER A 60 -8.46 -2.24 1.83
CA SER A 60 -9.28 -2.86 2.90
C SER A 60 -8.39 -3.54 3.94
N LEU A 61 -7.50 -4.43 3.49
CA LEU A 61 -6.57 -5.14 4.38
C LEU A 61 -5.62 -4.18 5.11
N SER A 62 -5.14 -3.14 4.45
CA SER A 62 -4.29 -2.12 5.06
C SER A 62 -5.03 -1.34 6.15
N SER A 63 -6.32 -1.07 5.94
CA SER A 63 -7.18 -0.40 6.91
C SER A 63 -7.48 -1.29 8.11
N GLU A 64 -7.81 -2.56 7.89
CA GLU A 64 -8.01 -3.57 8.95
C GLU A 64 -6.76 -3.73 9.79
N MET A 65 -5.60 -3.93 9.16
CA MET A 65 -4.32 -4.07 9.85
C MET A 65 -3.97 -2.83 10.69
N PHE A 66 -4.20 -1.63 10.15
CA PHE A 66 -3.98 -0.39 10.90
C PHE A 66 -4.91 -0.29 12.12
N ASN A 67 -6.21 -0.54 11.93
CA ASN A 67 -7.20 -0.44 13.00
C ASN A 67 -6.90 -1.44 14.12
N GLU A 68 -6.61 -2.69 13.79
CA GLU A 68 -6.24 -3.70 14.78
C GLU A 68 -4.96 -3.35 15.55
N PHE A 69 -3.97 -2.78 14.87
CA PHE A 69 -2.74 -2.33 15.51
C PHE A 69 -3.01 -1.14 16.44
N ASP A 70 -3.79 -0.16 15.98
CA ASP A 70 -4.14 1.03 16.75
C ASP A 70 -4.85 0.65 18.04
N GLU A 71 -5.92 -0.15 17.94
CA GLU A 71 -6.70 -0.64 19.07
C GLU A 71 -5.86 -1.37 20.13
N ARG A 72 -4.92 -2.22 19.68
CA ARG A 72 -4.14 -3.07 20.59
C ARG A 72 -2.91 -2.38 21.16
N TYR A 73 -2.29 -1.46 20.43
CA TYR A 73 -0.93 -0.97 20.76
C TYR A 73 -0.79 0.55 20.84
N ALA A 74 -1.67 1.34 20.21
CA ALA A 74 -1.49 2.81 20.10
C ALA A 74 -2.54 3.64 20.86
N GLN A 75 -3.71 3.06 21.17
CA GLN A 75 -4.76 3.73 21.95
C GLN A 75 -4.21 4.34 23.24
N GLY A 76 -4.49 5.63 23.47
CA GLY A 76 -4.02 6.39 24.63
C GLY A 76 -2.56 6.87 24.59
N ARG A 77 -1.78 6.56 23.54
CA ARG A 77 -0.35 6.93 23.44
C ARG A 77 -0.07 8.20 22.62
N GLY A 78 -1.10 8.80 22.03
CA GLY A 78 -0.96 10.03 21.23
C GLY A 78 -0.11 9.86 19.96
N PHE A 79 -0.01 8.65 19.41
CA PHE A 79 0.79 8.40 18.20
C PHE A 79 0.23 9.09 16.95
N ILE A 80 -1.09 9.29 16.89
CA ILE A 80 -1.76 9.90 15.73
C ILE A 80 -1.25 11.31 15.43
N THR A 81 -1.02 12.14 16.44
CA THR A 81 -0.58 13.53 16.25
C THR A 81 0.85 13.61 15.71
N LYS A 82 1.67 12.60 15.98
CA LYS A 82 3.04 12.49 15.47
C LYS A 82 3.10 11.96 14.03
N ALA A 83 2.04 11.31 13.54
CA ALA A 83 2.04 10.59 12.27
C ALA A 83 1.57 11.41 11.05
N ILE A 84 0.91 12.55 11.26
CA ILE A 84 0.10 13.25 10.23
C ILE A 84 0.87 13.60 8.94
N ASN A 85 2.19 13.79 9.00
CA ASN A 85 3.01 14.18 7.84
C ASN A 85 4.32 13.36 7.69
N SER A 86 4.41 12.18 8.30
CA SER A 86 5.67 11.41 8.41
C SER A 86 5.85 10.29 7.38
N CYS A 87 5.08 10.33 6.29
CA CYS A 87 5.19 9.35 5.22
C CYS A 87 6.26 9.74 4.19
N HIS A 88 7.10 8.78 3.83
CA HIS A 88 8.19 8.97 2.86
C HIS A 88 7.73 9.43 1.47
N THR A 89 6.50 9.09 1.08
CA THR A 89 5.86 9.50 -0.18
C THR A 89 5.28 10.93 -0.16
N SER A 90 5.32 11.63 0.97
CA SER A 90 4.73 12.98 1.07
C SER A 90 5.49 14.04 0.26
N SER A 91 6.72 13.75 -0.17
CA SER A 91 7.49 14.59 -1.09
C SER A 91 7.07 14.45 -2.55
N LEU A 92 6.29 13.42 -2.88
CA LEU A 92 5.78 13.21 -4.23
C LEU A 92 4.60 14.15 -4.47
N SER A 93 4.66 14.92 -5.56
CA SER A 93 3.54 15.73 -6.05
C SER A 93 2.44 14.81 -6.59
N THR A 94 1.57 14.37 -5.69
CA THR A 94 0.42 13.52 -6.00
C THR A 94 -0.84 14.36 -5.97
N PRO A 95 -1.80 14.16 -6.90
CA PRO A 95 -3.04 14.93 -6.89
C PRO A 95 -3.84 14.63 -5.61
N GLU A 96 -4.27 15.68 -4.91
CA GLU A 96 -4.99 15.52 -3.64
C GLU A 96 -6.51 15.44 -3.81
N ASP A 97 -7.01 15.91 -4.95
CA ASP A 97 -8.43 15.99 -5.28
C ASP A 97 -8.73 15.46 -6.70
N LYS A 98 -10.03 15.38 -7.01
CA LYS A 98 -10.52 14.85 -8.28
C LYS A 98 -10.10 15.74 -9.45
N GLU A 99 -10.12 17.05 -9.25
CA GLU A 99 -9.81 18.07 -10.25
C GLU A 99 -8.34 17.99 -10.68
N GLN A 100 -7.42 17.89 -9.73
CA GLN A 100 -5.99 17.69 -9.97
C GLN A 100 -5.74 16.35 -10.66
N ALA A 101 -6.42 15.28 -10.22
CA ALA A 101 -6.29 13.98 -10.85
C ALA A 101 -6.80 13.98 -12.30
N GLN A 102 -7.84 14.76 -12.60
CA GLN A 102 -8.38 15.00 -13.95
C GLN A 102 -7.39 15.64 -14.92
N GLN A 103 -6.46 16.44 -14.41
CA GLN A 103 -5.46 17.15 -15.21
C GLN A 103 -4.20 16.34 -15.51
N ILE A 104 -4.05 15.13 -14.96
CA ILE A 104 -2.89 14.28 -15.26
C ILE A 104 -2.91 13.85 -16.73
N HIS A 105 -1.84 14.16 -17.46
CA HIS A 105 -1.62 13.67 -18.82
C HIS A 105 -1.09 12.24 -18.80
N VAL A 106 -1.80 11.32 -19.46
CA VAL A 106 -1.33 9.95 -19.68
C VAL A 106 -0.63 9.93 -21.03
N HIS A 107 0.71 9.81 -21.04
CA HIS A 107 1.51 9.73 -22.25
C HIS A 107 2.00 8.28 -22.49
N PRO A 108 1.43 7.55 -23.47
CA PRO A 108 1.94 6.24 -23.85
C PRO A 108 3.33 6.39 -24.50
N GLY A 109 4.39 5.88 -23.87
CA GLY A 109 5.71 5.75 -24.48
C GLY A 109 6.80 6.75 -24.02
N GLU A 110 6.57 7.55 -22.98
CA GLU A 110 7.66 8.33 -22.37
C GLU A 110 8.59 7.43 -21.54
N ARG A 111 9.91 7.71 -21.61
CA ARG A 111 10.89 7.06 -20.73
C ARG A 111 10.58 7.44 -19.28
N GLU A 112 10.26 6.43 -18.46
CA GLU A 112 10.09 6.56 -17.03
C GLU A 112 11.39 7.11 -16.42
N ASN A 113 11.40 8.40 -16.07
CA ASN A 113 12.32 8.86 -15.04
C ASN A 113 11.72 8.35 -13.73
N GLU A 114 12.15 7.18 -13.27
CA GLU A 114 11.68 6.56 -12.03
C GLU A 114 12.02 7.46 -10.82
N VAL A 115 11.15 8.42 -10.51
CA VAL A 115 11.24 9.25 -9.31
C VAL A 115 10.48 8.53 -8.19
N TYR A 116 11.17 7.65 -7.47
CA TYR A 116 10.64 7.03 -6.25
C TYR A 116 11.19 7.70 -5.00
N SER A 117 10.37 7.79 -3.95
CA SER A 117 10.83 8.16 -2.62
C SER A 117 11.44 6.94 -1.94
N ALA A 118 12.73 6.97 -1.60
CA ALA A 118 13.36 5.90 -0.84
C ALA A 118 12.85 5.88 0.61
N TRP A 119 12.54 4.70 1.14
CA TRP A 119 12.18 4.52 2.55
C TRP A 119 13.39 4.01 3.36
N SER A 120 13.77 4.74 4.40
CA SER A 120 14.92 4.44 5.27
C SER A 120 14.54 4.16 6.74
N GLY A 121 13.28 3.81 6.99
CA GLY A 121 12.73 3.65 8.35
C GLY A 121 13.07 2.34 9.07
N LEU A 122 13.82 1.42 8.45
CA LEU A 122 14.12 0.11 9.02
C LEU A 122 14.79 0.17 10.41
N PRO A 123 15.78 1.06 10.68
CA PRO A 123 16.38 1.16 12.01
C PRO A 123 15.36 1.53 13.09
N SER A 124 14.36 2.34 12.77
CA SER A 124 13.31 2.74 13.72
C SER A 124 12.40 1.56 14.10
N LEU A 125 12.16 0.62 13.17
CA LEU A 125 11.39 -0.60 13.45
C LEU A 125 12.14 -1.61 14.32
N GLN A 126 13.47 -1.50 14.41
CA GLN A 126 14.33 -2.41 15.15
C GLN A 126 14.79 -1.84 16.50
N MET A 127 14.29 -0.66 16.90
CA MET A 127 14.66 -0.03 18.16
C MET A 127 14.35 -0.94 19.36
N ALA A 128 15.26 -0.92 20.35
CA ALA A 128 15.06 -1.61 21.62
C ALA A 128 13.99 -0.91 22.48
N ASP A 129 13.89 0.42 22.35
CA ASP A 129 12.83 1.22 22.97
C ASP A 129 11.48 0.85 22.37
N GLU A 130 10.57 0.37 23.23
CA GLU A 130 9.28 -0.15 22.79
C GLU A 130 8.39 0.94 22.20
N ASP A 131 8.37 2.13 22.81
CA ASP A 131 7.50 3.24 22.40
C ASP A 131 7.93 3.80 21.04
N ALA A 132 9.24 4.02 20.83
CA ALA A 132 9.79 4.44 19.56
C ALA A 132 9.54 3.38 18.47
N ARG A 133 9.72 2.10 18.79
CA ARG A 133 9.44 1.00 17.86
C ARG A 133 7.96 0.92 17.49
N LEU A 134 7.06 0.97 18.47
CA LEU A 134 5.62 0.95 18.23
C LEU A 134 5.16 2.17 17.43
N PHE A 135 5.72 3.34 17.71
CA PHE A 135 5.45 4.53 16.90
C PHE A 135 5.94 4.36 15.45
N ALA A 136 7.11 3.75 15.23
CA ALA A 136 7.60 3.47 13.89
C ALA A 136 6.67 2.52 13.11
N PHE A 137 6.17 1.46 13.76
CA PHE A 137 5.14 0.58 13.16
C PHE A 137 3.83 1.33 12.91
N TYR A 138 3.38 2.14 13.86
CA TYR A 138 2.18 2.96 13.72
C TYR A 138 2.26 3.86 12.48
N ASN A 139 3.37 4.58 12.33
CA ASN A 139 3.60 5.45 11.18
C ASN A 139 3.63 4.66 9.87
N LEU A 140 4.31 3.51 9.84
CA LEU A 140 4.36 2.64 8.67
C LEU A 140 2.95 2.21 8.22
N LEU A 141 2.14 1.71 9.14
CA LEU A 141 0.78 1.24 8.85
C LEU A 141 -0.16 2.39 8.48
N HIS A 142 0.00 3.54 9.14
CA HIS A 142 -0.72 4.76 8.79
C HIS A 142 -0.45 5.17 7.33
N CYS A 143 0.83 5.21 6.94
CA CYS A 143 1.23 5.56 5.58
C CYS A 143 0.78 4.53 4.55
N LEU A 144 0.88 3.23 4.85
CA LEU A 144 0.40 2.17 3.97
C LEU A 144 -1.11 2.30 3.72
N ARG A 145 -1.91 2.53 4.76
CA ARG A 145 -3.36 2.77 4.64
C ARG A 145 -3.66 4.00 3.78
N ARG A 146 -2.94 5.10 4.01
CA ARG A 146 -3.10 6.36 3.25
C ARG A 146 -2.76 6.17 1.76
N ASP A 147 -1.62 5.57 1.47
CA ASP A 147 -1.10 5.45 0.11
C ASP A 147 -1.87 4.39 -0.69
N SER A 148 -2.29 3.28 -0.07
CA SER A 148 -3.17 2.29 -0.71
C SER A 148 -4.53 2.88 -1.09
N HIS A 149 -5.10 3.74 -0.24
CA HIS A 149 -6.33 4.48 -0.55
C HIS A 149 -6.14 5.44 -1.75
N LYS A 150 -5.01 6.15 -1.79
CA LYS A 150 -4.66 7.02 -2.94
C LYS A 150 -4.56 6.21 -4.23
N ILE A 151 -3.83 5.10 -4.22
CA ILE A 151 -3.67 4.22 -5.39
C ILE A 151 -5.03 3.70 -5.88
N ASP A 152 -5.87 3.23 -4.98
CA ASP A 152 -7.22 2.73 -5.31
C ASP A 152 -8.07 3.80 -6.00
N ASN A 153 -8.07 5.03 -5.46
CA ASN A 153 -8.80 6.14 -6.06
C ASN A 153 -8.22 6.56 -7.42
N TYR A 154 -6.89 6.59 -7.57
CA TYR A 154 -6.27 6.91 -8.86
C TYR A 154 -6.61 5.88 -9.93
N LEU A 155 -6.60 4.59 -9.60
CA LEU A 155 -6.98 3.54 -10.54
C LEU A 155 -8.44 3.64 -10.96
N LYS A 156 -9.36 3.94 -10.03
CA LYS A 156 -10.78 4.20 -10.34
C LYS A 156 -10.95 5.39 -11.28
N LEU A 157 -10.24 6.49 -11.02
CA LEU A 157 -10.28 7.70 -11.86
C LEU A 157 -9.69 7.45 -13.25
N LEU A 158 -8.56 6.75 -13.34
CA LEU A 158 -7.92 6.40 -14.60
C LEU A 158 -8.78 5.46 -15.43
N LYS A 159 -9.36 4.42 -14.82
CA LYS A 159 -10.33 3.55 -15.48
C LYS A 159 -11.49 4.38 -16.04
N CYS A 160 -12.04 5.29 -15.23
CA CYS A 160 -13.14 6.12 -15.67
C CYS A 160 -12.80 7.00 -16.87
N ARG A 161 -11.62 7.62 -16.85
CA ARG A 161 -11.16 8.46 -17.96
C ARG A 161 -10.90 7.66 -19.22
N LEU A 162 -10.19 6.53 -19.12
CA LEU A 162 -9.66 5.81 -20.28
C LEU A 162 -10.66 4.84 -20.91
N ILE A 163 -11.64 4.35 -20.14
CA ILE A 163 -12.63 3.36 -20.62
C ILE A 163 -13.99 3.99 -20.89
N HIS A 164 -14.35 5.04 -20.14
CA HIS A 164 -15.70 5.62 -20.17
C HIS A 164 -15.70 7.11 -20.56
N ASP A 165 -14.59 7.66 -21.03
CA ASP A 165 -14.45 9.10 -21.36
C ASP A 165 -14.91 10.03 -20.23
N SER A 166 -14.63 9.64 -18.99
CA SER A 166 -15.07 10.33 -17.75
C SER A 166 -16.59 10.27 -17.46
N ASN A 167 -17.36 9.43 -18.17
CA ASN A 167 -18.79 9.18 -17.90
C ASN A 167 -18.98 7.94 -17.03
N CYS A 168 -18.55 8.04 -15.78
CA CYS A 168 -18.87 7.13 -14.68
C CYS A 168 -19.56 7.93 -13.57
#